data_AF-A0A383EQW5-F1
#
_entry.id   AF-A0A383EQW5-F1
#
_cell.length_a   1.000
_cell.length_b   1.000
_cell.length_c   1.000
_cell.angle_alpha   90.00
_cell.angle_beta   90.00
_cell.angle_gamma   90.00
#
_symmetry.space_group_name_H-M   'P 1'
#
loop_
_entity.id
_entity.type
_entity.pdbx_description
1 polymer ?
#
loop_
_entity_poly.entity_id
_entity_poly.type
_entity_poly.pdbx_seq_one_letter_code
_entity_poly.pdbx_strand_id
1 'polypeptide(L)' 'IISGRYLDRFEKRDGVWKISHRIEVNDWTREDDSKDGWFSENPGGLRGVRGKEDLSFDRKNFYPNWN' A
#
# COMPACT_ATOMS: atom_id res chain seq x y z
N ILE A 1 -6.75 -1.59 -13.08
CA ILE A 1 -5.66 -0.75 -13.64
C ILE A 1 -6.04 0.71 -13.51
N ILE A 2 -5.09 1.56 -13.11
CA ILE A 2 -5.26 3.01 -13.03
C ILE A 2 -4.21 3.67 -13.93
N SER A 3 -4.63 4.66 -14.71
CA SER A 3 -3.75 5.54 -15.47
C SER A 3 -3.98 6.98 -15.04
N GLY A 4 -2.90 7.71 -14.83
CA GLY A 4 -2.98 9.08 -14.38
C GLY A 4 -1.61 9.75 -14.26
N ARG A 5 -1.64 10.98 -13.75
CA ARG A 5 -0.46 11.82 -13.52
C ARG A 5 -0.40 12.23 -12.06
N TYR A 6 0.80 12.17 -11.49
CA TYR A 6 1.09 12.75 -10.19
C TYR A 6 1.54 14.20 -10.36
N LEU A 7 0.89 15.10 -9.65
CA LEU A 7 1.34 16.48 -9.49
C LEU A 7 1.90 16.62 -8.07
N ASP A 8 3.22 16.48 -7.98
CA ASP A 8 3.93 16.53 -6.70
C ASP A 8 4.52 17.90 -6.44
N ARG A 9 4.31 18.38 -5.21
CA ARG A 9 5.10 19.47 -4.63
C ARG A 9 6.17 18.86 -3.73
N PHE A 10 7.42 19.16 -4.03
CA PHE A 10 8.55 18.78 -3.21
C PHE A 10 9.04 19.97 -2.39
N GLU A 11 9.55 19.68 -1.19
CA GLU A 11 10.32 20.63 -0.41
C GLU A 11 11.52 19.95 0.25
N LYS A 12 12.58 20.72 0.44
CA LYS A 12 13.81 20.24 1.04
C LYS A 12 13.81 20.60 2.52
N ARG A 13 13.79 19.59 3.40
CA ARG A 13 13.86 19.73 4.87
C ARG A 13 15.15 19.08 5.35
N ASP A 14 15.97 19.83 6.09
CA ASP A 14 17.26 19.34 6.62
C ASP A 14 18.16 18.68 5.56
N GLY A 15 18.19 19.27 4.36
CA GLY A 15 18.98 18.76 3.25
C GLY A 15 18.32 17.61 2.45
N VAL A 16 17.16 17.11 2.87
CA VAL A 16 16.48 15.97 2.25
C VAL A 16 15.21 16.40 1.53
N TRP A 17 15.03 15.98 0.29
CA TRP A 17 13.80 16.21 -0.48
C TRP A 17 12.66 15.31 0.02
N LYS A 18 11.49 15.90 0.28
CA LYS A 18 10.27 15.19 0.67
C LYS A 18 9.08 15.69 -0.17
N ILE A 19 8.10 14.82 -0.38
CA ILE A 19 6.80 15.21 -0.94
C ILE A 19 6.01 15.91 0.16
N SER A 20 5.68 17.19 -0.03
CA SER A 20 4.82 17.92 0.91
C SER A 20 3.36 17.89 0.50
N HIS A 21 3.08 17.72 -0.78
CA HIS A 21 1.73 17.54 -1.29
C HIS A 21 1.74 16.69 -2.56
N ARG A 22 0.76 15.80 -2.69
CA ARG A 22 0.53 14.97 -3.88
C ARG A 22 -0.93 15.04 -4.27
N ILE A 23 -1.17 15.34 -5.54
CA ILE A 23 -2.47 15.17 -6.19
C ILE A 23 -2.30 14.11 -7.27
N GLU A 24 -3.18 13.11 -7.26
CA GLU A 24 -3.33 12.20 -8.40
C GLU A 24 -4.44 12.72 -9.30
N VAL A 25 -4.13 12.94 -10.57
CA VAL A 25 -5.11 13.20 -11.61
C VAL A 25 -5.34 11.90 -12.35
N ASN A 26 -6.50 11.29 -12.14
CA ASN A 26 -6.90 10.07 -12.80
C ASN A 26 -7.40 10.39 -14.22
N ASP A 27 -6.78 9.79 -15.23
CA ASP A 27 -7.19 9.96 -16.63
C ASP A 27 -8.19 8.87 -17.02
N TRP A 28 -7.97 7.62 -16.56
CA TRP A 28 -8.95 6.54 -16.67
C TRP A 28 -8.71 5.43 -15.63
N THR A 29 -9.76 4.67 -15.35
CA THR A 29 -9.70 3.42 -14.58
C THR A 29 -10.30 2.26 -15.37
N ARG A 30 -9.75 1.06 -15.13
CA ARG A 30 -10.36 -0.20 -15.53
C ARG A 30 -10.39 -1.10 -14.31
N GLU A 31 -11.55 -1.64 -14.03
CA GLU A 31 -11.72 -2.71 -13.05
C GLU A 31 -11.75 -4.04 -13.79
N ASP A 32 -11.10 -5.03 -13.20
CA ASP A 32 -11.14 -6.41 -13.66
C ASP A 32 -11.67 -7.25 -12.50
N ASP A 33 -12.49 -8.25 -12.80
CA ASP A 33 -13.01 -9.16 -11.78
C ASP A 33 -11.85 -9.80 -11.02
N SER A 34 -11.87 -9.67 -9.70
CA SER A 34 -10.92 -10.35 -8.84
C SER A 34 -11.23 -11.84 -8.78
N LYS A 35 -10.20 -12.69 -8.80
CA LYS A 35 -10.34 -14.10 -8.47
C LYS A 35 -10.49 -14.24 -6.95
N ASP A 36 -11.64 -13.84 -6.44
CA ASP A 36 -11.97 -13.80 -5.00
C ASP A 36 -12.01 -15.19 -4.34
N GLY A 37 -11.99 -16.26 -5.14
CA GLY A 37 -11.99 -17.64 -4.66
C GLY A 37 -10.76 -18.03 -3.84
N TRP A 38 -9.63 -17.34 -4.00
CA TRP A 38 -8.36 -17.80 -3.41
C TRP A 38 -8.43 -17.99 -1.89
N PHE A 39 -8.99 -17.04 -1.13
CA PHE A 39 -9.12 -17.16 0.33
C PHE A 39 -10.13 -18.23 0.76
N SER A 40 -11.16 -18.48 -0.07
CA SER A 40 -12.12 -19.55 0.15
C SER A 40 -11.48 -20.93 -0.08
N GLU A 41 -10.62 -21.03 -1.09
CA GLU A 41 -9.86 -22.23 -1.43
C GLU A 41 -8.66 -22.48 -0.51
N ASN A 42 -8.17 -21.43 0.17
CA ASN A 42 -6.98 -21.46 1.04
C ASN A 42 -7.30 -20.86 2.42
N PRO A 43 -8.09 -21.56 3.26
CA PRO A 43 -8.53 -21.02 4.56
C PRO A 43 -7.39 -20.80 5.57
N GLY A 44 -6.24 -21.45 5.38
CA GLY A 44 -5.02 -21.22 6.17
C GLY A 44 -4.14 -20.08 5.66
N GLY A 45 -4.52 -19.43 4.55
CA GLY A 45 -3.79 -18.29 4.01
C GLY A 45 -3.82 -17.10 4.98
N LEU A 46 -2.70 -16.41 5.12
CA LEU A 46 -2.62 -15.20 5.93
C LEU A 46 -3.54 -14.14 5.32
N ARG A 47 -4.54 -13.70 6.10
CA ARG A 47 -5.51 -12.69 5.68
C ARG A 47 -5.36 -11.47 6.56
N GLY A 48 -5.20 -10.31 5.92
CA GLY A 48 -5.20 -9.04 6.64
C GLY A 48 -6.54 -8.81 7.34
N VAL A 49 -6.49 -8.18 8.49
CA VAL A 49 -7.67 -7.82 9.28
C VAL A 49 -7.62 -6.35 9.65
N ARG A 50 -8.78 -5.75 9.91
CA ARG A 50 -8.80 -4.35 10.33
C ARG A 50 -8.43 -4.28 11.81
N GLY A 51 -7.31 -3.64 12.13
CA GLY A 51 -6.95 -3.34 13.52
C GLY A 51 -5.57 -3.86 13.89
N LYS A 52 -5.30 -3.90 15.20
CA LYS A 52 -4.00 -4.32 15.75
C LYS A 52 -3.77 -5.82 15.62
N GLU A 53 -4.82 -6.56 15.28
CA GLU A 53 -4.83 -7.98 15.02
C GLU A 53 -4.21 -8.31 13.65
N ASP A 54 -3.97 -7.30 12.80
CA ASP A 54 -3.31 -7.49 11.52
C ASP A 54 -1.83 -7.82 11.73
N LEU A 55 -1.34 -8.79 10.97
CA LEU A 55 0.04 -9.27 11.04
C LEU A 55 1.06 -8.15 10.76
N SER A 56 0.68 -7.11 10.00
CA SER A 56 1.53 -5.93 9.78
C SER A 56 1.85 -5.15 11.07
N PHE A 57 1.07 -5.30 12.14
CA PHE A 57 1.40 -4.76 13.47
C PHE A 57 2.33 -5.68 14.28
N ASP A 58 2.54 -6.93 13.86
CA ASP A 58 3.52 -7.81 14.45
C ASP A 58 4.93 -7.50 13.92
N ARG A 59 5.48 -6.42 14.48
CA ARG A 59 6.77 -5.83 14.11
C ARG A 59 7.95 -6.81 14.21
N LYS A 60 7.81 -7.90 14.97
CA LYS A 60 8.87 -8.90 15.17
C LYS A 60 9.03 -9.84 13.97
N ASN A 61 8.02 -9.97 13.12
CA ASN A 61 8.02 -10.94 12.01
C ASN A 61 8.41 -10.36 10.65
N PHE A 62 8.25 -9.05 10.42
CA PHE A 62 8.46 -8.45 9.09
C PHE A 62 9.86 -7.87 8.84
N TYR A 63 10.60 -7.49 9.89
CA TYR A 63 11.93 -6.90 9.74
C TYR A 63 12.90 -7.40 10.82
N PRO A 64 13.38 -8.65 10.75
CA PRO A 64 14.30 -9.19 11.75
C PRO A 64 15.64 -8.42 11.82
N ASN A 65 15.98 -7.61 10.80
CA ASN A 65 17.32 -7.03 10.62
C ASN A 65 17.33 -5.51 10.31
N TRP A 66 16.27 -4.76 10.59
CA TRP A 66 16.33 -3.29 10.45
C TRP A 66 16.85 -2.67 11.75
N ASN A 67 18.11 -2.22 11.71
CA ASN A 67 18.73 -1.31 12.70
C ASN A 67 18.32 0.14 12.43
#